data_AF-G7VB98-F1
#
_entry.id   AF-G7VB98-F1
#
_cell.length_a   1.000
_cell.length_b   1.000
_cell.length_c   1.000
_cell.angle_alpha   90.00
_cell.angle_beta   90.00
_cell.angle_gamma   90.00
#
_symmetry.space_group_name_H-M   'P 1'
#
loop_
_entity.id
_entity.type
_entity.pdbx_description
1 polymer ?
#
loop_
_entity_poly.entity_id
_entity_poly.type
_entity_poly.pdbx_seq_one_letter_code
_entity_poly.pdbx_strand_id
1 'polypeptide(L)' 'MIITTVGNVIEMLLKRQETITSDDVKTLLKRANVNISDEELMKALLALEIYKKIHVRRVKREGRDIYQISRRR' A
#
# COMPACT_ATOMS: atom_id res chain seq x y z
N MET A 1 -10.93 9.24 5.38
CA MET A 1 -9.76 9.32 6.29
C MET A 1 -8.75 8.21 6.02
N ILE A 2 -9.12 6.93 6.14
CA ILE A 2 -8.16 5.80 6.00
C ILE A 2 -7.43 5.77 4.64
N ILE A 3 -8.16 5.97 3.52
CA ILE A 3 -7.57 5.98 2.17
C ILE A 3 -6.53 7.09 2.00
N THR A 4 -6.81 8.28 2.54
CA THR A 4 -5.89 9.43 2.50
C THR A 4 -4.62 9.13 3.30
N THR A 5 -4.76 8.55 4.49
CA THR A 5 -3.62 8.14 5.32
C THR A 5 -2.76 7.09 4.62
N VAL A 6 -3.39 6.05 4.06
CA VAL A 6 -2.71 5.01 3.27
C VAL A 6 -2.00 5.61 2.05
N GLY A 7 -2.67 6.51 1.33
CA GLY A 7 -2.11 7.22 0.19
C GLY A 7 -0.86 8.03 0.53
N ASN A 8 -0.91 8.80 1.62
CA ASN A 8 0.23 9.60 2.09
C ASN A 8 1.43 8.72 2.48
N VAL A 9 1.17 7.60 3.15
CA VAL A 9 2.20 6.61 3.50
C VAL A 9 2.84 6.01 2.24
N ILE A 10 2.03 5.60 1.27
CA ILE A 10 2.51 5.05 0.00
C ILE A 10 3.35 6.08 -0.76
N GLU A 11 2.89 7.33 -0.85
CA GLU A 11 3.63 8.40 -1.51
C GLU A 11 4.98 8.64 -0.84
N MET A 12 5.02 8.69 0.50
CA MET A 12 6.26 8.87 1.25
C MET A 12 7.24 7.71 1.03
N LEU A 13 6.76 6.47 1.01
CA LEU A 13 7.58 5.29 0.76
C LEU A 13 8.12 5.27 -0.68
N LEU A 14 7.26 5.56 -1.66
CA LEU A 14 7.63 5.61 -3.09
C LEU A 14 8.53 6.80 -3.43
N LYS A 15 8.71 7.80 -2.54
CA LYS A 15 9.76 8.84 -2.69
C LYS A 15 11.17 8.28 -2.51
N ARG A 16 11.31 7.17 -1.79
CA ARG A 16 12.61 6.57 -1.45
C ARG A 16 12.90 5.29 -2.24
N GLN A 17 11.87 4.65 -2.80
CA GLN A 17 11.96 3.37 -3.48
C GLN A 17 11.06 3.37 -4.73
N GLU A 18 11.48 2.69 -5.80
CA GLU A 18 10.66 2.58 -7.01
C GLU A 18 9.42 1.72 -6.79
N THR A 19 9.54 0.68 -5.97
CA THR A 19 8.48 -0.26 -5.62
C THR A 19 8.49 -0.56 -4.12
N ILE A 20 7.31 -0.71 -3.52
CA ILE A 20 7.12 -1.13 -2.11
C ILE A 20 6.12 -2.28 -2.03
N THR A 21 5.89 -2.81 -0.83
CA THR A 21 4.90 -3.88 -0.58
C THR A 21 3.80 -3.44 0.39
N SER A 22 2.67 -4.16 0.39
CA SER A 22 1.60 -3.98 1.39
C SER A 22 2.10 -4.13 2.83
N ASP A 23 3.12 -4.96 3.06
CA ASP A 23 3.73 -5.14 4.39
C ASP A 23 4.52 -3.91 4.82
N ASP A 24 5.21 -3.24 3.90
CA ASP A 24 5.91 -1.97 4.18
C ASP A 24 4.91 -0.89 4.61
N VAL A 25 3.79 -0.81 3.90
CA VAL A 25 2.69 0.12 4.20
C VAL A 25 2.10 -0.20 5.58
N LYS A 26 1.77 -1.47 5.83
CA LYS A 26 1.18 -1.92 7.10
C LYS A 26 2.12 -1.69 8.28
N THR A 27 3.41 -1.95 8.11
CA THR A 27 4.45 -1.71 9.12
C THR A 27 4.51 -0.23 9.49
N LEU A 28 4.48 0.65 8.50
CA LEU A 28 4.56 2.09 8.74
C LEU A 28 3.28 2.66 9.37
N LEU A 29 2.10 2.19 8.93
CA LEU A 29 0.83 2.55 9.56
C LEU A 29 0.80 2.13 11.04
N LYS A 30 1.27 0.92 11.35
CA LYS A 30 1.38 0.44 12.73
C LYS A 30 2.30 1.31 13.58
N ARG A 31 3.45 1.75 13.04
CA ARG A 31 4.36 2.69 13.72
C ARG A 31 3.72 4.05 13.98
N ALA A 32 2.79 4.47 13.14
CA ALA A 32 2.00 5.68 13.32
C ALA A 32 0.76 5.49 14.21
N ASN A 33 0.65 4.36 14.93
CA ASN A 33 -0.53 3.97 15.73
C ASN A 33 -1.83 3.88 14.92
N VAL A 34 -1.72 3.64 13.61
CA VAL A 34 -2.87 3.36 12.74
C VAL A 34 -2.99 1.86 12.56
N ASN A 35 -3.94 1.26 13.28
CA ASN A 35 -4.32 -0.13 13.09
C ASN A 35 -5.32 -0.22 11.94
N ILE A 36 -5.03 -1.10 10.98
CA ILE A 36 -5.87 -1.36 9.80
C ILE A 36 -5.91 -2.87 9.56
N SER A 37 -7.09 -3.39 9.23
CA SER A 37 -7.22 -4.79 8.80
C SER A 37 -6.64 -5.00 7.39
N ASP A 38 -6.31 -6.25 7.06
CA ASP A 38 -5.83 -6.58 5.71
C ASP A 38 -6.88 -6.29 4.64
N GLU A 39 -8.16 -6.48 4.95
CA GLU A 39 -9.26 -6.20 4.05
C GLU A 39 -9.40 -4.69 3.79
N GLU A 40 -9.30 -3.85 4.82
CA GLU A 40 -9.33 -2.39 4.67
C GLU A 40 -8.11 -1.87 3.88
N LEU A 41 -6.92 -2.42 4.14
CA LEU A 41 -5.72 -2.06 3.39
C LEU A 41 -5.90 -2.43 1.92
N MET A 42 -6.39 -3.64 1.62
CA MET A 42 -6.68 -4.08 0.25
C MET A 42 -7.69 -3.15 -0.44
N LYS A 43 -8.80 -2.80 0.22
CA LYS A 43 -9.79 -1.85 -0.30
C LYS A 43 -9.17 -0.48 -0.60
N ALA A 44 -8.29 0.01 0.27
CA ALA A 44 -7.59 1.28 0.06
C ALA A 44 -6.63 1.21 -1.15
N LEU A 45 -5.85 0.13 -1.28
CA LEU A 45 -4.94 -0.07 -2.40
C LEU A 45 -5.69 -0.13 -3.74
N LEU A 46 -6.79 -0.89 -3.80
CA LEU A 46 -7.63 -0.99 -5.00
C LEU A 46 -8.28 0.35 -5.35
N ALA A 47 -8.79 1.09 -4.36
CA ALA A 47 -9.34 2.42 -4.60
C ALA A 47 -8.28 3.37 -5.19
N LEU A 48 -7.06 3.39 -4.64
CA LEU A 48 -5.97 4.22 -5.15
C LEU A 48 -5.54 3.80 -6.57
N GLU A 49 -5.60 2.52 -6.92
CA GLU A 49 -5.35 2.04 -8.28
C GLU A 49 -6.45 2.46 -9.26
N ILE A 50 -7.72 2.34 -8.87
CA ILE A 50 -8.89 2.80 -9.65
C ILE A 50 -8.78 4.30 -9.93
N TYR A 51 -8.41 5.09 -8.92
CA TYR A 51 -8.16 6.53 -9.06
C TYR A 51 -6.85 6.88 -9.78
N LYS A 52 -6.16 5.88 -10.34
CA LYS A 52 -4.92 6.04 -11.11
C LYS A 52 -3.79 6.71 -10.34
N LYS A 53 -3.76 6.59 -9.02
CA LYS A 53 -2.69 7.15 -8.17
C LYS A 53 -1.47 6.24 -8.08
N ILE A 54 -1.69 4.93 -8.14
CA ILE A 54 -0.66 3.89 -8.07
C ILE A 54 -0.96 2.76 -9.05
N HIS A 55 -0.01 1.85 -9.20
CA HIS A 55 -0.22 0.52 -9.77
C HIS A 55 0.01 -0.55 -8.70
N VAL A 56 -0.89 -1.53 -8.63
CA VAL A 56 -0.83 -2.62 -7.66
C VAL A 56 -0.73 -3.95 -8.40
N ARG A 57 0.23 -4.78 -8.00
CA ARG A 57 0.44 -6.13 -8.55
C ARG A 57 0.44 -7.13 -7.41
N ARG A 58 -0.39 -8.17 -7.51
CA ARG A 58 -0.34 -9.30 -6.59
C ARG A 58 0.89 -10.16 -6.90
N VAL A 59 1.66 -10.47 -5.85
CA VAL A 59 2.84 -11.33 -5.90
C VAL A 59 2.74 -12.38 -4.80
N LYS A 60 3.23 -13.59 -5.05
CA LYS A 60 3.35 -14.62 -4.01
C LYS A 60 4.72 -14.53 -3.36
N ARG A 61 4.76 -14.42 -2.04
CA ARG A 61 5.99 -14.45 -1.24
C ARG A 61 5.77 -15.40 -0.07
N GLU A 62 6.65 -16.39 0.08
CA GLU A 62 6.58 -17.37 1.19
C GLU A 62 5.19 -18.04 1.34
N GLY A 63 4.53 -18.32 0.20
CA GLY A 63 3.20 -18.94 0.17
C GLY A 63 2.05 -17.99 0.53
N ARG A 64 2.31 -16.71 0.79
CA ARG A 64 1.29 -15.68 1.06
C ARG A 64 1.16 -14.71 -0.11
N ASP A 65 -0.04 -14.17 -0.27
CA ASP A 65 -0.30 -13.11 -1.22
C ASP A 65 0.12 -11.76 -0.62
N ILE A 66 1.01 -11.08 -1.33
CA ILE A 66 1.48 -9.73 -1.01
C ILE A 66 1.16 -8.83 -2.21
N TYR A 67 0.90 -7.56 -1.95
CA TYR A 67 0.68 -6.58 -3.01
C TYR A 67 1.94 -5.74 -3.19
N GLN A 68 2.57 -5.85 -4.35
CA GLN A 68 3.62 -4.94 -4.79
C GLN A 68 2.97 -3.67 -5.33
N ILE A 69 3.46 -2.52 -4.90
CA ILE A 69 2.91 -1.20 -5.19
C ILE A 69 4.02 -0.37 -5.86
N SER A 70 3.67 0.32 -6.94
CA SER A 70 4.58 1.18 -7.69
C SER A 70 3.90 2.47 -8.14
N ARG A 71 4.71 3.46 -8.52
CA ARG A 71 4.19 4.68 -9.13
C ARG A 71 3.56 4.36 -10.48
N ARG A 72 2.46 5.04 -10.78
CA ARG A 72 1.89 5.02 -12.12
C ARG A 72 2.75 5.90 -13.04
N ARG A 73 3.14 5.37 -14.20
CA ARG A 73 3.79 6.14 -15.27
C ARG A 73 2.76 6.83 -16.14
#